data_AF-A0A3S1UFJ8-F1
#
_entry.id   AF-A0A3S1UFJ8-F1
#
_cell.length_a   1.000
_cell.length_b   1.000
_cell.length_c   1.000
_cell.angle_alpha   90.00
_cell.angle_beta   90.00
_cell.angle_gamma   90.00
#
_symmetry.space_group_name_H-M   'P 1'
#
loop_
_entity.id
_entity.type
_entity.pdbx_description
1 polymer ?
#
loop_
_entity_poly.entity_id
_entity_poly.type
_entity_poly.pdbx_seq_one_letter_code
_entity_poly.pdbx_strand_id
1 'polypeptide(L)'
;MAEKPVDSLSESEAEAELKRLAEEIAEHDRRYHTEDAPVITDAEYDALARRNLAIEERFPALVREDSPSLRVGAAPAEGFTKVRHAVPMLSLAKAYTDDDVTDFIERGRRFFDRDKELDIAFTAEP
;
A
#
# COMPACT_ATOMS: atom_id res chain seq x y z
N MET A 1 -23.86 9.83 -15.76
CA MET A 1 -24.65 9.37 -16.92
C MET A 1 -24.59 7.85 -16.92
N ALA A 2 -25.66 7.13 -17.27
CA ALA A 2 -25.60 5.67 -17.28
C ALA A 2 -24.70 5.21 -18.44
N GLU A 3 -23.47 4.81 -18.11
CA GLU A 3 -22.53 4.25 -19.07
C GLU A 3 -23.10 2.96 -19.67
N LYS A 4 -22.87 2.74 -20.98
CA LYS A 4 -23.26 1.49 -21.62
C LYS A 4 -22.63 0.30 -20.87
N PRO A 5 -23.41 -0.77 -20.60
CA PRO A 5 -22.89 -2.01 -20.05
C PRO A 5 -21.75 -2.56 -20.91
N VAL A 6 -20.72 -3.11 -20.26
CA VAL A 6 -19.53 -3.66 -20.94
C VAL A 6 -19.91 -4.69 -22.00
N ASP A 7 -20.95 -5.50 -21.75
CA ASP A 7 -21.47 -6.53 -22.66
C ASP A 7 -22.11 -5.99 -23.95
N SER A 8 -22.41 -4.70 -23.98
CA SER A 8 -23.06 -4.03 -25.13
C SER A 8 -22.12 -3.15 -25.94
N LEU A 9 -20.85 -3.03 -25.54
CA LEU A 9 -19.85 -2.23 -26.24
C LEU A 9 -19.44 -2.90 -27.56
N SER A 10 -19.29 -2.09 -28.61
CA SER A 10 -18.53 -2.45 -29.81
C SER A 10 -17.03 -2.26 -29.57
N GLU A 11 -16.20 -2.82 -30.45
CA GLU A 11 -14.73 -2.74 -30.35
C GLU A 11 -14.22 -1.30 -30.35
N SER A 12 -14.77 -0.44 -31.22
CA SER A 12 -14.42 0.99 -31.26
C SER A 12 -14.87 1.76 -30.02
N GLU A 13 -16.03 1.41 -29.44
CA GLU A 13 -16.49 2.02 -28.19
C GLU A 13 -15.65 1.55 -27.00
N ALA A 14 -15.24 0.27 -26.99
CA ALA A 14 -14.36 -0.29 -25.98
C ALA A 14 -12.98 0.37 -26.02
N GLU A 15 -12.39 0.59 -27.21
CA GLU A 15 -11.12 1.29 -27.36
C GLU A 15 -11.18 2.72 -26.83
N ALA A 16 -12.23 3.47 -27.18
CA ALA A 16 -12.44 4.83 -26.70
C ALA A 16 -12.63 4.88 -25.17
N GLU A 17 -13.35 3.91 -24.62
CA GLU A 17 -13.62 3.82 -23.19
C GLU A 17 -12.37 3.42 -22.40
N LEU A 18 -11.58 2.45 -22.88
CA LEU A 18 -10.30 2.09 -22.26
C LEU A 18 -9.34 3.28 -22.21
N LYS A 19 -9.29 4.08 -23.29
CA LYS A 19 -8.49 5.30 -23.29
C LYS A 19 -8.95 6.29 -22.22
N ARG A 20 -10.26 6.53 -22.12
CA ARG A 20 -10.83 7.43 -21.10
C ARG A 20 -10.53 6.94 -19.69
N LEU A 21 -10.76 5.66 -19.41
CA LEU A 21 -10.53 5.04 -18.11
C LEU A 21 -9.04 5.09 -17.72
N ALA A 22 -8.13 4.83 -18.66
CA ALA A 22 -6.70 4.92 -18.40
C ALA A 22 -6.26 6.36 -18.03
N GLU A 23 -6.78 7.37 -18.73
CA GLU A 23 -6.50 8.78 -18.44
C GLU A 23 -7.09 9.21 -17.07
N GLU A 24 -8.31 8.79 -16.76
CA GLU A 24 -9.01 9.11 -15.51
C GLU A 24 -8.36 8.43 -14.30
N ILE A 25 -8.03 7.14 -14.41
CA ILE A 25 -7.32 6.41 -13.35
C ILE A 25 -5.94 7.02 -13.10
N ALA A 26 -5.19 7.37 -14.16
CA ALA A 26 -3.88 8.01 -14.00
C ALA A 26 -3.96 9.40 -13.32
N GLU A 27 -5.02 10.17 -13.60
CA GLU A 27 -5.29 11.43 -12.92
C GLU A 27 -5.55 11.22 -11.42
N HIS A 28 -6.36 10.22 -11.07
CA HIS A 28 -6.65 9.89 -9.68
C HIS A 28 -5.43 9.35 -8.94
N ASP A 29 -4.64 8.50 -9.58
CA ASP A 29 -3.36 8.01 -9.03
C ASP A 29 -2.42 9.16 -8.70
N ARG A 30 -2.29 10.14 -9.61
CA ARG A 30 -1.44 11.33 -9.38
C ARG A 30 -1.94 12.14 -8.19
N ARG A 31 -3.25 12.38 -8.10
CA ARG A 31 -3.84 13.14 -6.99
C ARG A 31 -3.70 12.44 -5.64
N TYR A 32 -3.85 11.12 -5.64
CA TYR A 32 -3.74 10.29 -4.44
C TYR A 32 -2.28 10.15 -3.98
N HIS A 33 -1.35 9.83 -4.89
CA HIS A 33 0.03 9.49 -4.52
C HIS A 33 1.01 10.67 -4.53
N THR A 34 0.78 11.69 -5.36
CA THR A 34 1.73 12.82 -5.51
C THR A 34 1.23 14.07 -4.80
N GLU A 35 -0.07 14.38 -4.91
CA GLU A 35 -0.63 15.67 -4.46
C GLU A 35 -1.27 15.59 -3.06
N ASP A 36 -1.46 14.39 -2.49
CA ASP A 36 -2.17 14.13 -1.23
C ASP A 36 -3.57 14.80 -1.19
N ALA A 37 -4.22 14.84 -2.35
CA ALA A 37 -5.48 15.56 -2.59
C ALA A 37 -6.49 14.69 -3.38
N PRO A 38 -6.88 13.51 -2.85
CA PRO A 38 -7.83 12.63 -3.52
C PRO A 38 -9.19 13.33 -3.72
N VAL A 39 -9.74 13.18 -4.92
CA VAL A 39 -11.03 13.79 -5.31
C VAL A 39 -12.17 12.80 -5.46
N ILE A 40 -11.86 11.50 -5.39
CA ILE A 40 -12.83 10.42 -5.38
C ILE A 40 -12.55 9.49 -4.21
N THR A 41 -13.57 8.79 -3.78
CA THR A 41 -13.46 7.74 -2.76
C THR A 41 -12.83 6.47 -3.34
N ASP A 42 -12.26 5.64 -2.46
CA ASP A 42 -11.70 4.33 -2.85
C ASP A 42 -12.74 3.47 -3.60
N ALA A 43 -14.01 3.53 -3.20
CA ALA A 43 -15.08 2.77 -3.86
C ALA A 43 -15.36 3.22 -5.30
N GLU A 44 -15.23 4.52 -5.58
CA GLU A 44 -15.35 5.08 -6.92
C GLU A 44 -14.14 4.71 -7.78
N TYR A 45 -12.93 4.77 -7.21
CA TYR A 45 -11.71 4.35 -7.89
C TYR A 45 -11.77 2.86 -8.26
N ASP A 46 -12.16 2.01 -7.32
CA ASP A 46 -12.33 0.58 -7.56
C ASP A 46 -13.38 0.29 -8.65
N ALA A 47 -14.41 1.14 -8.79
CA ALA A 47 -15.41 0.99 -9.84
C ALA A 47 -14.81 1.27 -11.22
N LEU A 48 -13.96 2.29 -11.35
CA LEU A 48 -13.22 2.59 -12.59
C LEU A 48 -12.28 1.43 -12.94
N ALA A 49 -11.50 0.95 -11.96
CA ALA A 49 -10.56 -0.16 -12.15
C ALA A 49 -11.27 -1.46 -12.56
N ARG A 50 -12.37 -1.82 -11.90
CA ARG A 50 -13.20 -3.00 -12.27
C ARG A 50 -13.78 -2.88 -13.68
N ARG A 51 -14.22 -1.67 -14.07
CA ARG A 51 -14.75 -1.45 -15.41
C ARG A 51 -13.66 -1.59 -16.48
N ASN A 52 -12.48 -1.03 -16.24
CA ASN A 52 -11.34 -1.18 -17.15
C ASN A 52 -10.99 -2.65 -17.37
N LEU A 53 -10.85 -3.40 -16.28
CA LEU A 53 -10.56 -4.84 -16.32
C LEU A 53 -11.64 -5.63 -17.08
N ALA A 54 -12.92 -5.35 -16.83
CA ALA A 54 -14.01 -6.04 -17.53
C ALA A 54 -14.00 -5.79 -19.04
N ILE A 55 -13.60 -4.60 -19.49
CA ILE A 55 -13.47 -4.29 -20.93
C ILE A 55 -12.26 -5.03 -21.51
N GLU A 56 -11.13 -5.07 -20.81
CA GLU A 56 -9.92 -5.79 -21.23
C GLU A 56 -10.12 -7.30 -21.33
N GLU A 57 -10.85 -7.89 -20.37
CA GLU A 57 -11.21 -9.32 -20.41
C GLU A 57 -12.08 -9.65 -21.64
N ARG A 58 -12.95 -8.71 -22.04
CA ARG A 58 -13.82 -8.87 -23.22
C ARG A 58 -13.09 -8.61 -24.53
N PHE A 59 -12.15 -7.66 -24.54
CA PHE A 59 -11.39 -7.27 -25.72
C PHE A 59 -9.87 -7.37 -25.46
N PRO A 60 -9.29 -8.59 -25.34
CA PRO A 60 -7.88 -8.75 -25.00
C PRO A 60 -6.91 -8.12 -26.02
N ALA A 61 -7.34 -7.98 -27.27
CA ALA A 61 -6.54 -7.34 -28.33
C ALA A 61 -6.44 -5.80 -28.17
N LEU A 62 -7.28 -5.19 -27.34
CA LEU A 62 -7.31 -3.75 -27.08
C LEU A 62 -6.56 -3.36 -25.79
N VAL A 63 -5.97 -4.33 -25.09
CA VAL A 63 -5.17 -4.05 -23.89
C VAL A 63 -4.01 -3.14 -24.27
N ARG A 64 -3.94 -1.97 -23.63
CA ARG A 64 -2.93 -0.96 -23.92
C ARG A 64 -1.68 -1.18 -23.06
N GLU A 65 -0.52 -0.79 -23.57
CA GLU A 65 0.75 -0.86 -22.83
C GLU A 65 0.73 0.02 -21.56
N ASP A 66 -0.05 1.10 -21.57
CA ASP A 66 -0.22 2.03 -20.44
C ASP A 66 -1.41 1.66 -19.54
N SER A 67 -1.98 0.47 -19.71
CA SER A 67 -3.16 0.04 -18.96
C SER A 67 -2.91 0.07 -17.45
N PRO A 68 -3.87 0.61 -16.67
CA PRO A 68 -3.81 0.56 -15.21
C PRO A 68 -3.82 -0.87 -14.66
N SER A 69 -4.38 -1.85 -15.38
CA SER A 69 -4.37 -3.27 -14.93
C SER A 69 -2.98 -3.91 -14.98
N LEU A 70 -2.07 -3.37 -15.81
CA LEU A 70 -0.68 -3.80 -15.91
C LEU A 70 0.22 -3.14 -14.86
N ARG A 71 -0.22 -2.02 -14.27
CA ARG A 71 0.52 -1.27 -13.24
C ARG A 71 0.17 -1.77 -11.84
N VAL A 72 0.63 -2.97 -11.50
CA VAL A 72 0.50 -3.47 -10.13
C VAL A 72 1.51 -2.77 -9.22
N GLY A 73 0.99 -1.88 -8.36
CA GLY A 73 1.76 -1.11 -7.40
C GLY A 73 2.17 0.26 -7.94
N ALA A 74 1.95 1.31 -7.14
CA ALA A 74 2.41 2.66 -7.46
C ALA A 74 3.93 2.67 -7.65
N ALA A 75 4.41 3.45 -8.63
CA ALA A 75 5.83 3.77 -8.70
C ALA A 75 6.24 4.37 -7.34
N PRO A 76 7.39 3.97 -6.76
CA PRO A 76 7.88 4.58 -5.52
C PRO A 76 7.90 6.10 -5.70
N ALA A 77 7.25 6.83 -4.81
CA ALA A 77 7.19 8.28 -4.89
C ALA A 77 8.61 8.87 -5.03
N GLU A 78 8.86 9.55 -6.15
CA GLU A 78 10.10 10.29 -6.35
C GLU A 78 10.07 11.54 -5.45
N GLY A 79 11.04 11.69 -4.56
CA GLY A 79 11.13 12.87 -3.67
C GLY A 79 11.62 12.60 -2.25
N PHE A 80 11.68 11.34 -1.82
CA PHE A 80 12.23 11.01 -0.51
C PHE A 80 13.77 10.99 -0.57
N THR A 81 14.38 12.07 -0.12
CA THR A 81 15.83 12.09 0.14
C THR A 81 16.14 11.31 1.42
N LYS A 82 17.23 10.53 1.42
CA LYS A 82 17.66 9.80 2.62
C LYS A 82 18.10 10.81 3.68
N VAL A 83 17.35 10.91 4.77
CA VAL A 83 17.76 11.68 5.95
C VAL A 83 18.37 10.72 6.97
N ARG A 84 19.52 11.08 7.50
CA ARG A 84 20.14 10.34 8.60
C ARG A 84 19.47 10.75 9.91
N HIS A 85 18.94 9.79 10.66
CA HIS A 85 18.44 10.05 12.01
C HIS A 85 19.56 10.59 12.91
N ALA A 86 19.23 11.58 13.75
CA ALA A 86 20.17 12.17 14.70
C ALA A 86 20.66 11.15 15.75
N VAL A 87 19.84 10.14 16.04
CA VAL A 87 20.15 9.00 16.91
C VAL A 87 19.81 7.73 16.14
N PRO A 88 20.59 6.64 16.27
CA PRO A 88 20.23 5.36 15.65
C PRO A 88 18.83 4.92 16.07
N MET A 89 17.96 4.64 15.09
CA MET A 89 16.71 3.94 15.36
C MET A 89 17.02 2.46 15.57
N LEU A 90 16.67 1.94 16.74
CA LEU A 90 16.85 0.54 17.08
C LEU A 90 15.57 -0.23 16.76
N SER A 91 15.73 -1.51 16.43
CA SER A 91 14.63 -2.46 16.36
C SER A 91 14.51 -3.22 17.69
N LEU A 92 13.33 -3.78 17.93
CA LEU A 92 13.08 -4.68 19.05
C LEU A 92 13.30 -6.13 18.62
N ALA A 93 13.88 -6.93 19.52
CA ALA A 93 13.86 -8.38 19.37
C ALA A 93 12.45 -8.90 19.63
N LYS A 94 12.07 -9.99 18.94
CA LYS A 94 10.75 -10.61 19.08
C LYS A 94 10.79 -11.74 20.09
N ALA A 95 9.69 -11.91 20.82
CA ALA A 95 9.37 -13.08 21.61
C ALA A 95 8.11 -13.71 20.99
N TYR A 96 8.09 -15.04 20.83
CA TYR A 96 6.96 -15.77 20.24
C TYR A 96 6.24 -16.64 21.26
N THR A 97 6.91 -16.93 22.37
CA THR A 97 6.42 -17.78 23.47
C THR A 97 6.67 -17.09 24.81
N ASP A 98 5.96 -17.53 25.85
CA ASP A 98 6.14 -17.02 27.21
C ASP A 98 7.55 -17.33 27.76
N ASP A 99 8.16 -18.42 27.30
CA ASP A 99 9.53 -18.80 27.66
C ASP A 99 10.55 -17.78 27.13
N ASP A 100 10.36 -17.24 25.93
CA ASP A 100 11.23 -16.21 25.35
C ASP A 100 11.26 -14.94 26.22
N VAL A 101 10.11 -14.58 26.79
CA VAL A 101 9.96 -13.43 27.70
C VAL A 101 10.65 -13.71 29.02
N THR A 102 10.46 -14.91 29.57
CA THR A 102 11.12 -15.35 30.81
C THR A 102 12.64 -15.30 30.66
N ASP A 103 13.16 -15.82 29.55
CA ASP A 103 14.59 -15.80 29.25
C ASP A 103 15.15 -14.38 29.12
N PHE A 104 14.37 -13.46 28.54
CA PHE A 104 14.74 -12.04 28.46
C PHE A 104 14.87 -11.41 29.86
N ILE A 105 13.92 -11.66 30.75
CA ILE A 105 13.95 -11.16 32.14
C ILE A 105 15.17 -11.72 32.88
N GLU A 106 15.47 -13.02 32.74
CA GLU A 106 16.62 -13.66 33.39
C GLU A 106 17.97 -13.17 32.83
N ARG A 107 18.04 -12.83 31.54
CA ARG A 107 19.22 -12.12 31.00
C ARG A 107 19.38 -10.73 31.62
N GLY A 108 18.29 -9.98 31.77
CA GLY A 108 18.30 -8.68 32.43
C GLY A 108 18.77 -8.75 33.89
N ARG A 109 18.21 -9.67 34.67
CA ARG A 109 18.62 -9.92 36.07
C ARG A 109 20.11 -10.26 36.19
N ARG A 110 20.62 -11.15 35.33
CA ARG A 110 22.06 -11.48 35.30
C ARG A 110 22.93 -10.30 34.92
N PHE A 111 22.49 -9.46 33.99
CA PHE A 111 23.24 -8.28 33.57
C PHE A 111 23.37 -7.25 34.71
N PHE A 112 22.32 -7.08 35.50
CA PHE A 112 22.28 -6.16 36.65
C PHE A 112 22.64 -6.81 37.99
N ASP A 113 23.22 -8.01 38.01
CA ASP A 113 23.45 -8.77 39.24
C ASP A 113 24.31 -8.05 40.30
N ARG A 114 25.08 -7.02 39.92
CA ARG A 114 25.86 -6.19 40.84
C ARG A 114 25.04 -5.20 41.64
N ASP A 115 23.84 -4.87 41.19
CA ASP A 115 22.94 -3.92 41.84
C ASP A 115 21.82 -4.70 42.53
N LYS A 116 22.12 -5.18 43.75
CA LYS A 116 21.25 -6.11 44.49
C LYS A 116 19.93 -5.48 44.96
N GLU A 117 19.82 -4.17 44.91
CA GLU A 117 18.61 -3.42 45.30
C GLU A 117 17.77 -2.99 44.09
N LEU A 118 18.24 -3.24 42.86
CA LEU A 118 17.53 -2.87 41.65
C LEU A 118 16.29 -3.74 41.45
N ASP A 119 15.11 -3.12 41.54
CA ASP A 119 13.85 -3.69 41.08
C ASP A 119 13.63 -3.35 39.60
N ILE A 120 13.55 -4.37 38.74
CA ILE A 120 13.40 -4.18 37.29
C ILE A 120 11.91 -3.98 36.98
N ALA A 121 11.51 -2.72 36.80
CA ALA A 121 10.18 -2.36 36.34
C ALA A 121 10.07 -2.44 34.81
N PHE A 122 8.91 -2.85 34.31
CA PHE A 122 8.61 -2.92 32.88
C PHE A 122 7.37 -2.09 32.55
N THR A 123 7.40 -1.43 31.38
CA THR A 123 6.22 -0.81 30.75
C THR A 123 5.80 -1.68 29.57
N ALA A 124 4.50 -1.96 29.45
CA ALA A 124 3.93 -2.70 28.33
C ALA A 124 3.06 -1.75 27.49
N GLU A 125 3.28 -1.76 26.18
CA GLU A 125 2.55 -0.95 25.20
C GLU A 125 1.87 -1.90 24.18
N PRO A 126 0.65 -1.58 23.70
CA PRO A 126 -0.08 -2.40 22.72
C PRO A 126 0.59 -2.53 21.36
#